data_AF-A0A7X7NTZ1-F1
#
_entry.id   AF-A0A7X7NTZ1-F1
#
_cell.length_a   1.000
_cell.length_b   1.000
_cell.length_c   1.000
_cell.angle_alpha   90.00
_cell.angle_beta   90.00
_cell.angle_gamma   90.00
#
_symmetry.space_group_name_H-M   'P 1'
#
loop_
_entity.id
_entity.type
_entity.pdbx_description
1 polymer ?
#
loop_
_entity_poly.entity_id
_entity_poly.type
_entity_poly.pdbx_seq_one_letter_code
_entity_poly.pdbx_strand_id
1 'polypeptide(L)'
;MSSPLLESTSKPRIKKGHLIRMLIVLLLVSAVAFAIWMIQKPRLPFSMKDYEQAVLAGDDARIFHIYNTLREKRADLADKKSSDTVKRLDELSESIILRIEDDAIKKSDNLLRRTLEGQSLLPEEIEWLEQYFVMAGQGMMQTVKNATASYLIGDLEESSFLHFLHEVTGIPRLTREYSAILDRFDTVTSVRERLEKADEYGQEAKYYEEAIHLEKIVSETDFTGLEPVFDYLSERLTRVWQRYYDEQIVYIRHEMAHDRTYDAGIRLEKLLSHFTENAELLNFKAISDERNPDPIITWWDPVEHIAIKPIIADPMRAFDGDKYQAAADRDLLLADEFERILQKLYENQYVLVDSDSFVSQDGKLMGIACPRGKKPLVLVLEDFYGSFPRAESGVAFGLDLNDEGETVGFLLEEDGRKRMDRRYTAIGILEEFIEKHPDFSFNGATGTIALVGQYGLLGHPVADVQELALLREAKEAELAVPDNWQGDYAVNRETVKKLLEALEAKNWHLASGTYGRLSLPYVKTADIARDLAMMEMWVLPYTGPLKELYCPFGDHVEQQKAKAKLFSDAGYLLQSGYGAWAYWHNSEGYVYVSRTFVSGDGLRHPGTYNLNRLFDTGGVIQRDLRP
;
A
#
# COMPACT_ATOMS: atom_id res chain seq x y z
N MET A 1 -114.95 22.63 18.22
CA MET A 1 -114.99 23.83 19.07
C MET A 1 -113.79 23.78 20.02
N SER A 2 -112.97 24.84 19.99
CA SER A 2 -112.28 25.47 21.13
C SER A 2 -111.02 24.85 21.76
N SER A 3 -109.88 25.53 21.47
CA SER A 3 -108.59 25.74 22.20
C SER A 3 -107.99 24.69 23.14
N PRO A 4 -106.66 24.45 23.00
CA PRO A 4 -105.76 24.25 24.13
C PRO A 4 -104.87 25.49 24.34
N LEU A 5 -105.01 26.15 25.49
CA LEU A 5 -104.21 27.29 25.94
C LEU A 5 -103.06 26.82 26.85
N LEU A 6 -101.93 27.53 26.74
CA LEU A 6 -100.65 27.41 27.44
C LEU A 6 -100.74 27.17 28.96
N GLU A 7 -99.89 26.27 29.48
CA GLU A 7 -99.43 26.29 30.88
C GLU A 7 -97.91 26.09 30.97
N SER A 8 -97.25 27.01 31.70
CA SER A 8 -95.80 27.12 31.84
C SER A 8 -95.30 26.22 32.99
N THR A 9 -94.44 25.25 32.70
CA THR A 9 -93.75 24.44 33.72
C THR A 9 -92.49 25.17 34.21
N SER A 10 -92.59 25.82 35.37
CA SER A 10 -91.47 26.52 36.00
C SER A 10 -90.49 25.52 36.64
N LYS A 11 -89.26 25.47 36.08
CA LYS A 11 -88.12 24.69 36.59
C LYS A 11 -87.80 25.11 38.04
N PRO A 12 -87.53 24.17 38.97
CA PRO A 12 -87.19 24.52 40.35
C PRO A 12 -85.89 25.33 40.36
N ARG A 13 -86.03 26.63 40.64
CA ARG A 13 -84.91 27.54 40.88
C ARG A 13 -84.15 27.05 42.10
N ILE A 14 -82.96 26.48 41.89
CA ILE A 14 -81.98 26.31 42.98
C ILE A 14 -81.83 27.70 43.62
N LYS A 15 -82.23 27.83 44.89
CA LYS A 15 -82.16 29.10 45.62
C LYS A 15 -80.73 29.64 45.45
N LYS A 16 -80.57 30.88 44.99
CA LYS A 16 -79.25 31.51 44.68
C LYS A 16 -78.19 31.21 45.76
N GLY A 17 -78.57 31.15 47.04
CA GLY A 17 -77.68 30.80 48.15
C GLY A 17 -77.07 29.39 48.12
N HIS A 18 -77.78 28.37 47.61
CA HIS A 18 -77.24 27.01 47.45
C HIS A 18 -76.29 26.92 46.26
N LEU A 19 -76.61 27.59 45.15
CA LEU A 19 -75.74 27.66 43.97
C LEU A 19 -74.42 28.37 44.31
N ILE A 20 -74.49 29.46 45.08
CA ILE A 20 -73.32 30.21 45.56
C ILE A 20 -72.46 29.36 46.52
N ARG A 21 -73.07 28.63 47.47
CA ARG A 21 -72.32 27.73 48.37
C ARG A 21 -71.65 26.58 47.61
N MET A 22 -72.31 25.99 46.62
CA MET A 22 -71.70 24.96 45.77
C MET A 22 -70.53 25.52 44.96
N LEU A 23 -70.67 26.73 44.42
CA LEU A 23 -69.59 27.40 43.66
C LEU A 23 -68.39 27.72 44.54
N ILE A 24 -68.61 28.15 45.79
CA ILE A 24 -67.54 28.42 46.76
C ILE A 24 -66.82 27.13 47.16
N VAL A 25 -67.56 26.04 47.41
CA VAL A 25 -66.96 24.73 47.70
C VAL A 25 -66.17 24.22 46.50
N LEU A 26 -66.71 24.36 45.29
CA LEU A 26 -66.01 23.93 44.08
C LEU A 26 -64.75 24.78 43.86
N LEU A 27 -64.80 26.10 44.07
CA LEU A 27 -63.62 26.98 44.02
C LEU A 27 -62.59 26.62 45.08
N LEU A 28 -62.99 26.29 46.30
CA LEU A 28 -62.09 25.81 47.35
C LEU A 28 -61.45 24.47 46.97
N VAL A 29 -62.23 23.52 46.47
CA VAL A 29 -61.71 22.22 45.99
C VAL A 29 -60.79 22.41 44.78
N SER A 30 -61.10 23.35 43.89
CA SER A 30 -60.29 23.70 42.72
C SER A 30 -59.00 24.40 43.13
N ALA A 31 -59.07 25.30 44.10
CA ALA A 31 -57.91 25.99 44.66
C ALA A 31 -57.01 25.02 45.43
N VAL A 32 -57.60 24.07 46.18
CA VAL A 32 -56.87 23.00 46.87
C VAL A 32 -56.27 22.02 45.85
N ALA A 33 -57.00 21.61 44.82
CA ALA A 33 -56.50 20.75 43.75
C ALA A 33 -55.41 21.45 42.92
N PHE A 34 -55.56 22.75 42.64
CA PHE A 34 -54.56 23.57 41.97
C PHE A 34 -53.32 23.79 42.86
N ALA A 35 -53.51 23.98 44.16
CA ALA A 35 -52.42 24.03 45.13
C ALA A 35 -51.69 22.68 45.20
N ILE A 36 -52.41 21.56 45.26
CA ILE A 36 -51.84 20.21 45.22
C ILE A 36 -51.09 19.97 43.91
N TRP A 37 -51.65 20.36 42.76
CA TRP A 37 -51.01 20.27 41.45
C TRP A 37 -49.75 21.15 41.34
N MET A 38 -49.80 22.37 41.87
CA MET A 38 -48.64 23.28 41.93
C MET A 38 -47.54 22.74 42.85
N ILE A 39 -47.90 22.07 43.94
CA ILE A 39 -46.95 21.41 44.88
C ILE A 39 -46.38 20.13 44.26
N GLN A 40 -47.17 19.39 43.47
CA GLN A 40 -46.74 18.14 42.80
C GLN A 40 -46.05 18.37 41.45
N LYS A 41 -45.97 19.61 40.95
CA LYS A 41 -45.25 19.90 39.70
C LYS A 41 -43.76 19.60 39.86
N PRO A 42 -43.17 18.75 39.01
CA PRO A 42 -41.73 18.52 39.05
C PRO A 42 -41.02 19.84 38.75
N ARG A 43 -40.10 20.21 39.63
CA ARG A 43 -39.19 21.35 39.52
C ARG A 43 -37.80 20.89 39.91
N LEU A 44 -36.78 21.59 39.42
CA LEU A 44 -35.43 21.38 39.90
C LEU A 44 -35.24 22.05 41.27
N PRO A 45 -34.52 21.39 42.19
CA PRO A 45 -34.21 21.94 43.50
C PRO A 45 -33.21 23.11 43.42
N PHE A 46 -32.39 23.13 42.37
CA PHE A 46 -31.38 24.16 42.12
C PHE A 46 -31.36 24.57 40.65
N SER A 47 -30.96 25.81 40.41
CA SER A 47 -30.73 26.41 39.09
C SER A 47 -29.25 26.66 38.86
N MET A 48 -28.87 26.96 37.60
CA MET A 48 -27.49 27.34 37.28
C MET A 48 -27.00 28.54 38.10
N LYS A 49 -27.89 29.50 38.38
CA LYS A 49 -27.57 30.68 39.19
C LYS A 49 -27.22 30.31 40.64
N ASP A 50 -27.87 29.28 41.19
CA ASP A 50 -27.56 28.82 42.55
C ASP A 50 -26.15 28.22 42.62
N TYR A 51 -25.73 27.52 41.55
CA TYR A 51 -24.35 27.03 41.41
C TYR A 51 -23.36 28.19 41.24
N GLU A 52 -23.61 29.13 40.33
CA GLU A 52 -22.75 30.30 40.11
C GLU A 52 -22.56 31.13 41.40
N GLN A 53 -23.63 31.30 42.18
CA GLN A 53 -23.55 31.97 43.48
C GLN A 53 -22.72 31.20 44.50
N ALA A 54 -22.83 29.86 44.53
CA ALA A 54 -22.02 29.02 45.40
C ALA A 54 -20.54 29.09 45.03
N VAL A 55 -20.21 29.08 43.72
CA VAL A 55 -18.84 29.27 43.22
C VAL A 55 -18.28 30.62 43.61
N LEU A 56 -19.04 31.71 43.39
CA LEU A 56 -18.62 33.06 43.76
C LEU A 56 -18.39 33.24 45.26
N ALA A 57 -19.14 32.51 46.09
CA ALA A 57 -19.01 32.53 47.54
C ALA A 57 -17.87 31.62 48.06
N GLY A 58 -17.30 30.75 47.21
CA GLY A 58 -16.35 29.71 47.63
C GLY A 58 -16.99 28.67 48.57
N ASP A 59 -18.30 28.41 48.43
CA ASP A 59 -19.05 27.52 49.32
C ASP A 59 -19.08 26.09 48.75
N ASP A 60 -17.99 25.35 48.97
CA ASP A 60 -17.83 23.96 48.49
C ASP A 60 -18.96 23.04 49.02
N ALA A 61 -19.35 23.18 50.29
CA ALA A 61 -20.44 22.40 50.87
C ALA A 61 -21.76 22.61 50.10
N ARG A 62 -22.02 23.85 49.67
CA ARG A 62 -23.18 24.17 48.83
C ARG A 62 -23.04 23.59 47.42
N ILE A 63 -21.86 23.60 46.82
CA ILE A 63 -21.61 22.99 45.50
C ILE A 63 -21.89 21.47 45.55
N PHE A 64 -21.35 20.75 46.54
CA PHE A 64 -21.63 19.33 46.72
C PHE A 64 -23.10 19.04 46.97
N HIS A 65 -23.78 19.88 47.76
CA HIS A 65 -25.21 19.73 47.98
C HIS A 65 -26.00 19.91 46.69
N ILE A 66 -25.67 20.91 45.87
CA ILE A 66 -26.28 21.12 44.56
C ILE A 66 -26.05 19.90 43.66
N TYR A 67 -24.80 19.45 43.55
CA TYR A 67 -24.41 18.31 42.71
C TYR A 67 -25.15 17.01 43.09
N ASN A 68 -25.10 16.62 44.37
CA ASN A 68 -25.72 15.38 44.84
C ASN A 68 -27.25 15.42 44.71
N THR A 69 -27.87 16.54 45.09
CA THR A 69 -29.33 16.68 45.00
C THR A 69 -29.81 16.65 43.54
N LEU A 70 -29.05 17.22 42.60
CA LEU A 70 -29.38 17.14 41.18
C LEU A 70 -29.21 15.72 40.64
N ARG A 71 -28.18 14.97 41.06
CA ARG A 71 -28.01 13.57 40.68
C ARG A 71 -29.12 12.67 41.21
N GLU A 72 -29.50 12.82 42.48
CA GLU A 72 -30.66 12.13 43.06
C GLU A 72 -31.94 12.50 42.30
N LYS A 73 -32.10 13.79 41.95
CA LYS A 73 -33.25 14.24 41.19
C LYS A 73 -33.32 13.62 39.80
N ARG A 74 -32.18 13.43 39.12
CA ARG A 74 -32.12 12.73 37.82
C ARG A 74 -32.54 11.28 37.94
N ALA A 75 -32.07 10.58 38.97
CA ALA A 75 -32.52 9.21 39.25
C ALA A 75 -34.04 9.14 39.44
N ASP A 76 -34.61 10.05 40.24
CA ASP A 76 -36.06 10.18 40.46
C ASP A 76 -36.87 10.51 39.19
N LEU A 77 -36.25 11.20 38.23
CA LEU A 77 -36.87 11.59 36.95
C LEU A 77 -36.84 10.43 35.95
N ALA A 78 -35.78 9.60 35.97
CA ALA A 78 -35.64 8.43 35.12
C ALA A 78 -36.75 7.39 35.34
N ASP A 79 -37.25 7.25 36.58
CA ASP A 79 -38.31 6.31 36.95
C ASP A 79 -39.74 6.76 36.54
N LYS A 80 -39.90 7.95 35.94
CA LYS A 80 -41.22 8.53 35.62
C LYS A 80 -41.51 8.51 34.11
N LYS A 81 -42.75 8.12 33.74
CA LYS A 81 -43.23 8.12 32.33
C LYS A 81 -42.97 9.49 31.66
N SER A 82 -42.28 9.49 30.52
CA SER A 82 -41.67 10.66 29.89
C SER A 82 -42.70 11.68 29.36
N SER A 83 -43.01 12.72 30.15
CA SER A 83 -43.60 13.94 29.60
C SER A 83 -42.49 14.88 29.10
N ASP A 84 -42.78 15.75 28.13
CA ASP A 84 -41.82 16.75 27.64
C ASP A 84 -41.27 17.66 28.76
N THR A 85 -42.05 17.84 29.82
CA THR A 85 -41.61 18.58 31.00
C THR A 85 -40.56 17.80 31.80
N VAL A 86 -40.70 16.48 31.93
CA VAL A 86 -39.70 15.63 32.62
C VAL A 86 -38.39 15.61 31.83
N LYS A 87 -38.44 15.48 30.50
CA LYS A 87 -37.25 15.54 29.63
C LYS A 87 -36.48 16.85 29.77
N ARG A 88 -37.17 18.00 29.69
CA ARG A 88 -36.53 19.32 29.86
C ARG A 88 -35.89 19.49 31.24
N LEU A 89 -36.49 18.94 32.29
CA LEU A 89 -35.92 19.02 33.64
C LEU A 89 -34.70 18.11 33.78
N ASP A 90 -34.71 16.94 33.17
CA ASP A 90 -33.55 16.03 33.12
C ASP A 90 -32.38 16.68 32.36
N GLU A 91 -32.62 17.19 31.14
CA GLU A 91 -31.63 17.93 30.34
C GLU A 91 -31.05 19.13 31.09
N LEU A 92 -31.90 19.91 31.77
CA LEU A 92 -31.45 21.07 32.56
C LEU A 92 -30.61 20.63 33.77
N SER A 93 -30.99 19.55 34.47
CA SER A 93 -30.16 19.02 35.56
C SER A 93 -28.83 18.45 35.07
N GLU A 94 -28.82 17.78 33.92
CA GLU A 94 -27.61 17.28 33.27
C GLU A 94 -26.66 18.41 32.93
N SER A 95 -27.16 19.49 32.32
CA SER A 95 -26.32 20.64 31.98
C SER A 95 -25.65 21.29 33.20
N ILE A 96 -26.33 21.34 34.35
CA ILE A 96 -25.75 21.87 35.59
C ILE A 96 -24.70 20.89 36.15
N ILE A 97 -25.00 19.58 36.17
CA ILE A 97 -24.05 18.55 36.61
C ILE A 97 -22.77 18.58 35.76
N LEU A 98 -22.91 18.56 34.42
CA LEU A 98 -21.78 18.62 33.50
C LEU A 98 -20.98 19.91 33.67
N ARG A 99 -21.65 21.03 33.98
CA ARG A 99 -20.94 22.29 34.26
C ARG A 99 -20.10 22.21 35.55
N ILE A 100 -20.66 21.63 36.61
CA ILE A 100 -19.94 21.41 37.88
C ILE A 100 -18.73 20.50 37.65
N GLU A 101 -18.92 19.40 36.92
CA GLU A 101 -17.85 18.44 36.60
C GLU A 101 -16.77 19.08 35.73
N ASP A 102 -17.13 19.84 34.68
CA ASP A 102 -16.18 20.56 33.82
C ASP A 102 -15.37 21.61 34.59
N ASP A 103 -16.01 22.40 35.45
CA ASP A 103 -15.31 23.37 36.30
C ASP A 103 -14.35 22.66 37.29
N ALA A 104 -14.77 21.53 37.88
CA ALA A 104 -13.93 20.72 38.75
C ALA A 104 -12.74 20.10 38.00
N ILE A 105 -12.97 19.55 36.80
CA ILE A 105 -11.93 18.99 35.93
C ILE A 105 -10.91 20.07 35.58
N LYS A 106 -11.35 21.23 35.11
CA LYS A 106 -10.46 22.35 34.75
C LYS A 106 -9.61 22.83 35.92
N LYS A 107 -10.20 22.97 37.10
CA LYS A 107 -9.47 23.37 38.30
C LYS A 107 -8.47 22.28 38.71
N SER A 108 -8.87 21.02 38.71
CA SER A 108 -7.96 19.90 39.04
C SER A 108 -6.79 19.78 38.07
N ASP A 109 -7.03 19.89 36.75
CA ASP A 109 -5.98 19.85 35.74
C ASP A 109 -5.02 21.04 35.87
N ASN A 110 -5.52 22.23 36.18
CA ASN A 110 -4.67 23.39 36.47
C ASN A 110 -3.76 23.15 37.69
N LEU A 111 -4.32 22.64 38.79
CA LEU A 111 -3.56 22.32 40.00
C LEU A 111 -2.47 21.28 39.73
N LEU A 112 -2.82 20.19 39.02
CA LEU A 112 -1.88 19.11 38.70
C LEU A 112 -0.84 19.52 37.65
N ARG A 113 -1.17 20.39 36.68
CA ARG A 113 -0.18 20.90 35.73
C ARG A 113 0.84 21.84 36.37
N ARG A 114 0.42 22.64 37.35
CA ARG A 114 1.33 23.49 38.13
C ARG A 114 2.41 22.66 38.83
N THR A 115 2.11 21.43 39.24
CA THR A 115 3.11 20.56 39.85
C THR A 115 4.12 20.03 38.82
N LEU A 116 3.73 19.81 37.56
CA LEU A 116 4.69 19.53 36.47
C LEU A 116 5.68 20.69 36.24
N GLU A 117 5.28 21.91 36.55
CA GLU A 117 6.11 23.12 36.49
C GLU A 117 6.98 23.33 37.76
N GLY A 118 6.96 22.38 38.71
CA GLY A 118 7.76 22.41 39.94
C GLY A 118 7.11 23.15 41.12
N GLN A 119 5.83 23.52 41.03
CA GLN A 119 5.10 24.11 42.16
C GLN A 119 4.55 23.01 43.08
N SER A 120 4.55 23.23 44.40
CA SER A 120 3.90 22.32 45.36
C SER A 120 2.44 22.69 45.59
N LEU A 121 1.60 21.69 45.85
CA LEU A 121 0.22 21.87 46.25
C LEU A 121 0.16 22.38 47.70
N LEU A 122 -0.73 23.34 47.94
CA LEU A 122 -1.07 23.76 49.30
C LEU A 122 -1.93 22.69 49.99
N PRO A 123 -1.91 22.58 51.33
CA PRO A 123 -2.75 21.63 52.06
C PRO A 123 -4.24 21.75 51.71
N GLU A 124 -4.72 22.98 51.50
CA GLU A 124 -6.09 23.30 51.10
C GLU A 124 -6.41 22.81 49.67
N GLU A 125 -5.41 22.84 48.77
CA GLU A 125 -5.55 22.33 47.39
C GLU A 125 -5.60 20.80 47.37
N ILE A 126 -4.82 20.13 48.22
CA ILE A 126 -4.88 18.67 48.39
C ILE A 126 -6.24 18.24 48.93
N GLU A 127 -6.73 18.93 49.97
CA GLU A 127 -8.07 18.67 50.51
C GLU A 127 -9.16 18.88 49.45
N TRP A 128 -9.04 19.95 48.65
CA TRP A 128 -9.95 20.23 47.55
C TRP A 128 -9.93 19.12 46.49
N LEU A 129 -8.75 18.67 46.05
CA LEU A 129 -8.59 17.58 45.06
C LEU A 129 -9.19 16.26 45.57
N GLU A 130 -8.97 15.92 46.84
CA GLU A 130 -9.53 14.73 47.48
C GLU A 130 -11.07 14.77 47.55
N GLN A 131 -11.63 15.92 47.95
CA GLN A 131 -13.09 16.09 48.00
C GLN A 131 -13.71 16.00 46.61
N TYR A 132 -13.13 16.70 45.62
CA TYR A 132 -13.66 16.79 44.26
C TYR A 132 -13.32 15.59 43.37
N PHE A 133 -12.60 14.58 43.88
CA PHE A 133 -12.28 13.37 43.13
C PHE A 133 -13.51 12.66 42.54
N VAL A 134 -14.66 12.71 43.21
CA VAL A 134 -15.91 12.09 42.69
C VAL A 134 -16.40 12.76 41.40
N MET A 135 -16.07 14.05 41.19
CA MET A 135 -16.49 14.82 40.02
C MET A 135 -15.41 14.89 38.95
N ALA A 136 -14.13 14.90 39.34
CA ALA A 136 -13.00 15.16 38.45
C ALA A 136 -11.94 14.03 38.40
N GLY A 137 -12.16 12.90 39.08
CA GLY A 137 -11.16 11.83 39.22
C GLY A 137 -10.67 11.25 37.90
N GLN A 138 -11.56 11.05 36.92
CA GLN A 138 -11.16 10.61 35.58
C GLN A 138 -10.21 11.60 34.89
N GLY A 139 -10.47 12.91 35.03
CA GLY A 139 -9.59 13.96 34.53
C GLY A 139 -8.22 13.94 35.21
N MET A 140 -8.21 13.80 36.55
CA MET A 140 -6.97 13.70 37.33
C MET A 140 -6.13 12.49 36.91
N MET A 141 -6.75 11.31 36.78
CA MET A 141 -6.08 10.09 36.31
C MET A 141 -5.52 10.27 34.90
N GLN A 142 -6.26 10.94 34.01
CA GLN A 142 -5.77 11.26 32.67
C GLN A 142 -4.56 12.21 32.71
N THR A 143 -4.52 13.19 33.61
CA THR A 143 -3.36 14.07 33.79
C THR A 143 -2.13 13.27 34.23
N VAL A 144 -2.28 12.30 35.14
CA VAL A 144 -1.18 11.40 35.55
C VAL A 144 -0.72 10.51 34.39
N LYS A 145 -1.64 9.93 33.62
CA LYS A 145 -1.31 9.15 32.41
C LYS A 145 -0.54 9.99 31.39
N ASN A 146 -0.99 11.22 31.14
CA ASN A 146 -0.33 12.14 30.22
C ASN A 146 1.07 12.53 30.70
N ALA A 147 1.23 12.85 31.99
CA ALA A 147 2.54 13.14 32.58
C ALA A 147 3.50 11.94 32.47
N THR A 148 3.00 10.74 32.73
CA THR A 148 3.76 9.49 32.57
C THR A 148 4.19 9.30 31.12
N ALA A 149 3.28 9.45 30.16
CA ALA A 149 3.59 9.38 28.74
C ALA A 149 4.63 10.42 28.33
N SER A 150 4.50 11.67 28.77
CA SER A 150 5.47 12.74 28.51
C SER A 150 6.86 12.44 29.09
N TYR A 151 6.95 11.83 30.28
CA TYR A 151 8.23 11.38 30.82
C TYR A 151 8.84 10.25 29.98
N LEU A 152 8.03 9.26 29.59
CA LEU A 152 8.48 8.09 28.81
C LEU A 152 9.02 8.47 27.42
N ILE A 153 8.46 9.51 26.78
CA ILE A 153 8.95 10.02 25.48
C ILE A 153 10.01 11.12 25.61
N GLY A 154 10.40 11.48 26.83
CA GLY A 154 11.42 12.49 27.07
C GLY A 154 10.99 13.95 26.98
N ASP A 155 9.69 14.23 26.80
CA ASP A 155 9.11 15.59 26.81
C ASP A 155 9.06 16.20 28.23
N LEU A 156 9.19 15.38 29.27
CA LEU A 156 9.20 15.80 30.67
C LEU A 156 10.52 15.38 31.35
N GLU A 157 11.17 16.34 32.01
CA GLU A 157 12.37 16.09 32.81
C GLU A 157 12.07 15.20 34.03
N GLU A 158 13.05 14.38 34.41
CA GLU A 158 12.91 13.44 35.53
C GLU A 158 12.61 14.13 36.86
N SER A 159 13.30 15.24 37.15
CA SER A 159 13.09 16.05 38.35
C SER A 159 11.64 16.56 38.45
N SER A 160 11.10 17.08 37.34
CA SER A 160 9.72 17.54 37.25
C SER A 160 8.73 16.40 37.41
N PHE A 161 8.99 15.24 36.81
CA PHE A 161 8.10 14.08 36.91
C PHE A 161 8.10 13.47 38.32
N LEU A 162 9.26 13.36 38.97
CA LEU A 162 9.36 12.89 40.37
C LEU A 162 8.65 13.86 41.32
N HIS A 163 8.84 15.17 41.14
CA HIS A 163 8.11 16.18 41.92
C HIS A 163 6.59 16.02 41.74
N PHE A 164 6.13 15.91 40.49
CA PHE A 164 4.73 15.66 40.17
C PHE A 164 4.19 14.40 40.86
N LEU A 165 4.91 13.28 40.80
CA LEU A 165 4.51 12.03 41.45
C LEU A 165 4.45 12.16 42.98
N HIS A 166 5.39 12.87 43.60
CA HIS A 166 5.34 13.15 45.04
C HIS A 166 4.10 13.95 45.44
N GLU A 167 3.75 14.99 44.67
CA GLU A 167 2.55 15.79 44.92
C GLU A 167 1.26 14.97 44.71
N VAL A 168 1.20 14.18 43.63
CA VAL A 168 0.05 13.31 43.32
C VAL A 168 -0.14 12.21 44.35
N THR A 169 0.94 11.56 44.78
CA THR A 169 0.88 10.50 45.80
C THR A 169 0.59 11.05 47.20
N GLY A 170 0.71 12.37 47.40
CA GLY A 170 0.21 13.08 48.58
C GLY A 170 -1.32 13.19 48.66
N ILE A 171 -2.04 12.94 47.57
CA ILE A 171 -3.52 12.94 47.53
C ILE A 171 -4.02 11.54 47.90
N PRO A 172 -4.76 11.36 49.02
CA PRO A 172 -5.07 10.02 49.57
C PRO A 172 -5.70 9.02 48.60
N ARG A 173 -6.64 9.47 47.74
CA ARG A 173 -7.24 8.60 46.71
C ARG A 173 -6.30 8.18 45.60
N LEU A 174 -5.31 9.00 45.29
CA LEU A 174 -4.32 8.74 44.23
C LEU A 174 -3.09 8.00 44.76
N THR A 175 -2.81 8.08 46.06
CA THR A 175 -1.70 7.35 46.70
C THR A 175 -1.74 5.87 46.35
N ARG A 176 -2.90 5.22 46.48
CA ARG A 176 -3.02 3.77 46.29
C ARG A 176 -2.78 3.34 44.84
N GLU A 177 -3.10 4.21 43.89
CA GLU A 177 -3.00 3.91 42.46
C GLU A 177 -1.61 4.21 41.91
N TYR A 178 -0.92 5.23 42.44
CA TYR A 178 0.32 5.73 41.85
C TYR A 178 1.56 5.65 42.74
N SER A 179 1.46 5.21 44.00
CA SER A 179 2.65 5.03 44.85
C SER A 179 3.64 4.04 44.25
N ALA A 180 3.14 3.00 43.57
CA ALA A 180 3.98 1.99 42.92
C ALA A 180 4.84 2.57 41.77
N ILE A 181 4.41 3.64 41.10
CA ILE A 181 5.23 4.34 40.08
C ILE A 181 6.44 4.99 40.74
N LEU A 182 6.23 5.62 41.90
CA LEU A 182 7.29 6.25 42.68
C LEU A 182 8.22 5.19 43.32
N ASP A 183 7.64 4.15 43.92
CA ASP A 183 8.40 3.08 44.60
C ASP A 183 9.25 2.26 43.62
N ARG A 184 8.82 2.15 42.36
CA ARG A 184 9.48 1.38 41.31
C ARG A 184 10.00 2.27 40.19
N PHE A 185 10.39 3.49 40.51
CA PHE A 185 10.81 4.48 39.52
C PHE A 185 11.96 3.98 38.62
N ASP A 186 12.92 3.23 39.17
CA ASP A 186 13.99 2.58 38.39
C ASP A 186 13.46 1.71 37.24
N THR A 187 12.32 1.05 37.41
CA THR A 187 11.67 0.28 36.33
C THR A 187 11.10 1.21 35.26
N VAL A 188 10.50 2.34 35.65
CA VAL A 188 9.97 3.35 34.72
C VAL A 188 11.10 3.99 33.92
N THR A 189 12.22 4.33 34.57
CA THR A 189 13.43 4.84 33.92
C THR A 189 14.01 3.80 32.95
N SER A 190 14.11 2.53 33.35
CA SER A 190 14.57 1.47 32.47
C SER A 190 13.67 1.28 31.24
N VAL A 191 12.35 1.39 31.39
CA VAL A 191 11.41 1.38 30.24
C VAL A 191 11.67 2.56 29.32
N ARG A 192 11.83 3.78 29.86
CA ARG A 192 12.16 4.98 29.08
C ARG A 192 13.45 4.81 28.27
N GLU A 193 14.53 4.34 28.89
CA GLU A 193 15.80 4.09 28.18
C GLU A 193 15.63 3.07 27.05
N ARG A 194 14.84 2.01 27.27
CA ARG A 194 14.57 1.00 26.23
C ARG A 194 13.69 1.55 25.11
N LEU A 195 12.85 2.55 25.37
CA LEU A 195 12.01 3.20 24.37
C LEU A 195 12.79 4.03 23.37
N GLU A 196 13.98 4.53 23.71
CA GLU A 196 14.83 5.28 22.77
C GLU A 196 15.06 4.51 21.47
N LYS A 197 15.27 3.19 21.56
CA LYS A 197 15.43 2.33 20.38
C LYS A 197 14.14 2.19 19.56
N ALA A 198 12.98 2.13 20.21
CA ALA A 198 11.69 2.15 19.51
C ALA A 198 11.47 3.49 18.81
N ASP A 199 11.87 4.59 19.42
CA ASP A 199 11.78 5.94 18.84
C ASP A 199 12.66 6.06 17.59
N GLU A 200 13.90 5.53 17.63
CA GLU A 200 14.76 5.45 16.44
C GLU A 200 14.07 4.68 15.29
N TYR A 201 13.49 3.51 15.58
CA TYR A 201 12.76 2.75 14.55
C TYR A 201 11.57 3.53 14.00
N GLY A 202 10.79 4.18 14.86
CA GLY A 202 9.65 5.00 14.44
C GLY A 202 10.06 6.20 13.57
N GLN A 203 11.19 6.85 13.88
CA GLN A 203 11.75 7.95 13.08
C GLN A 203 12.24 7.47 11.70
N GLU A 204 12.74 6.24 11.61
CA GLU A 204 13.16 5.59 10.37
C GLU A 204 12.00 4.92 9.60
N ALA A 205 10.75 5.06 10.08
CA ALA A 205 9.55 4.39 9.55
C ALA A 205 9.66 2.84 9.51
N LYS A 206 10.44 2.26 10.44
CA LYS A 206 10.61 0.82 10.61
C LYS A 206 9.59 0.26 11.61
N TYR A 207 8.31 0.32 11.23
CA TYR A 207 7.20 0.05 12.16
C TYR A 207 7.13 -1.40 12.65
N TYR A 208 7.58 -2.38 11.87
CA TYR A 208 7.65 -3.77 12.33
C TYR A 208 8.70 -3.92 13.44
N GLU A 209 9.90 -3.37 13.24
CA GLU A 209 10.97 -3.37 14.22
C GLU A 209 10.58 -2.59 15.49
N GLU A 210 9.90 -1.45 15.34
CA GLU A 210 9.31 -0.71 16.46
C GLU A 210 8.33 -1.59 17.25
N ALA A 211 7.38 -2.24 16.57
CA ALA A 211 6.36 -3.07 17.22
C ALA A 211 6.97 -4.27 17.97
N ILE A 212 7.88 -5.01 17.33
CA ILE A 212 8.55 -6.15 17.95
C ILE A 212 9.38 -5.71 19.17
N HIS A 213 10.03 -4.54 19.10
CA HIS A 213 10.78 -4.00 20.23
C HIS A 213 9.86 -3.59 21.38
N LEU A 214 8.70 -2.97 21.09
CA LEU A 214 7.68 -2.65 22.09
C LEU A 214 7.10 -3.91 22.74
N GLU A 215 6.78 -4.95 21.97
CA GLU A 215 6.32 -6.26 22.50
C GLU A 215 7.35 -6.88 23.44
N LYS A 216 8.64 -6.75 23.10
CA LYS A 216 9.72 -7.18 23.97
C LYS A 216 9.75 -6.40 25.29
N ILE A 217 9.58 -5.08 25.26
CA ILE A 217 9.46 -4.27 26.49
C ILE A 217 8.27 -4.74 27.32
N VAL A 218 7.11 -4.94 26.68
CA VAL A 218 5.88 -5.35 27.35
C VAL A 218 6.00 -6.76 27.98
N SER A 219 6.68 -7.69 27.31
CA SER A 219 6.80 -9.07 27.80
C SER A 219 7.90 -9.27 28.86
N GLU A 220 8.96 -8.46 28.83
CA GLU A 220 10.10 -8.59 29.76
C GLU A 220 9.98 -7.72 31.01
N THR A 221 8.95 -6.88 31.12
CA THR A 221 8.77 -5.94 32.24
C THR A 221 7.59 -6.36 33.11
N ASP A 222 7.79 -6.40 34.44
CA ASP A 222 6.69 -6.58 35.40
C ASP A 222 5.99 -5.24 35.66
N PHE A 223 4.79 -5.07 35.11
CA PHE A 223 4.00 -3.85 35.27
C PHE A 223 3.08 -3.84 36.49
N THR A 224 3.24 -4.74 37.46
CA THR A 224 2.41 -4.72 38.68
C THR A 224 2.49 -3.36 39.38
N GLY A 225 1.37 -2.61 39.40
CA GLY A 225 1.29 -1.25 39.95
C GLY A 225 1.84 -0.14 39.04
N LEU A 226 2.14 -0.44 37.78
CA LEU A 226 2.63 0.49 36.76
C LEU A 226 1.63 0.62 35.60
N GLU A 227 0.33 0.58 35.90
CA GLU A 227 -0.74 0.58 34.90
C GLU A 227 -0.64 1.75 33.90
N PRO A 228 -0.33 3.00 34.29
CA PRO A 228 -0.15 4.09 33.32
C PRO A 228 0.99 3.85 32.31
N VAL A 229 2.07 3.19 32.74
CA VAL A 229 3.21 2.86 31.85
C VAL A 229 2.79 1.74 30.89
N PHE A 230 2.13 0.70 31.40
CA PHE A 230 1.62 -0.41 30.59
C PHE A 230 0.57 0.05 29.58
N ASP A 231 -0.37 0.90 30.00
CA ASP A 231 -1.41 1.47 29.14
C ASP A 231 -0.78 2.26 27.99
N TYR A 232 0.19 3.14 28.28
CA TYR A 232 0.90 3.90 27.26
C TYR A 232 1.59 2.98 26.23
N LEU A 233 2.31 1.96 26.70
CA LEU A 233 3.00 1.00 25.82
C LEU A 233 2.02 0.19 24.98
N SER A 234 0.94 -0.29 25.58
CA SER A 234 -0.09 -1.09 24.90
C SER A 234 -0.82 -0.29 23.83
N GLU A 235 -1.18 0.96 24.14
CA GLU A 235 -1.78 1.87 23.18
C GLU A 235 -0.81 2.24 22.06
N ARG A 236 0.47 2.50 22.38
CA ARG A 236 1.50 2.77 21.36
C ARG A 236 1.69 1.56 20.45
N LEU A 237 1.85 0.37 21.03
CA LEU A 237 2.00 -0.88 20.29
C LEU A 237 0.84 -1.12 19.33
N THR A 238 -0.39 -0.93 19.80
CA THR A 238 -1.61 -1.04 18.96
C THR A 238 -1.56 -0.07 17.79
N ARG A 239 -1.18 1.20 18.02
CA ARG A 239 -1.06 2.20 16.95
C ARG A 239 0.03 1.84 15.94
N VAL A 240 1.18 1.33 16.40
CA VAL A 240 2.30 0.96 15.52
C VAL A 240 1.93 -0.25 14.66
N TRP A 241 1.31 -1.28 15.25
CA TRP A 241 0.81 -2.43 14.48
C TRP A 241 -0.24 -2.03 13.45
N GLN A 242 -1.16 -1.13 13.80
CA GLN A 242 -2.15 -0.62 12.84
C GLN A 242 -1.48 0.13 11.69
N ARG A 243 -0.48 0.98 11.96
CA ARG A 243 0.29 1.66 10.90
C ARG A 243 1.01 0.68 9.99
N TYR A 244 1.68 -0.32 10.58
CA TYR A 244 2.35 -1.36 9.80
C TYR A 244 1.35 -2.13 8.93
N TYR A 245 0.18 -2.50 9.45
CA TYR A 245 -0.90 -3.12 8.67
C TYR A 245 -1.34 -2.24 7.50
N ASP A 246 -1.66 -0.97 7.76
CA ASP A 246 -2.17 -0.03 6.76
C ASP A 246 -1.19 0.16 5.60
N GLU A 247 0.12 0.16 5.88
CA GLU A 247 1.15 0.22 4.85
C GLU A 247 1.32 -1.11 4.10
N GLN A 248 1.41 -2.23 4.82
CA GLN A 248 1.72 -3.51 4.20
C GLN A 248 0.55 -4.08 3.39
N ILE A 249 -0.70 -3.86 3.80
CA ILE A 249 -1.86 -4.42 3.10
C ILE A 249 -1.97 -3.91 1.67
N VAL A 250 -1.50 -2.69 1.39
CA VAL A 250 -1.45 -2.13 0.03
C VAL A 250 -0.47 -2.94 -0.83
N TYR A 251 0.73 -3.21 -0.32
CA TYR A 251 1.72 -4.03 -1.02
C TYR A 251 1.27 -5.47 -1.21
N ILE A 252 0.67 -6.09 -0.19
CA ILE A 252 0.15 -7.45 -0.27
C ILE A 252 -0.94 -7.54 -1.34
N ARG A 253 -1.91 -6.63 -1.34
CA ARG A 253 -2.97 -6.63 -2.38
C ARG A 253 -2.40 -6.46 -3.78
N HIS A 254 -1.42 -5.57 -3.94
CA HIS A 254 -0.71 -5.40 -5.21
C HIS A 254 0.02 -6.67 -5.63
N GLU A 255 0.80 -7.27 -4.74
CA GLU A 255 1.53 -8.53 -4.97
C GLU A 255 0.59 -9.67 -5.36
N MET A 256 -0.53 -9.82 -4.64
CA MET A 256 -1.54 -10.84 -4.93
C MET A 256 -2.24 -10.63 -6.27
N ALA A 257 -2.51 -9.38 -6.67
CA ALA A 257 -3.11 -9.06 -7.97
C ALA A 257 -2.17 -9.38 -9.16
N HIS A 258 -0.87 -9.47 -8.88
CA HIS A 258 0.19 -9.73 -9.86
C HIS A 258 0.81 -11.12 -9.67
N ASP A 259 0.13 -12.04 -8.99
CA ASP A 259 0.62 -13.41 -8.75
C ASP A 259 2.01 -13.49 -8.08
N ARG A 260 2.46 -12.41 -7.41
CA ARG A 260 3.71 -12.36 -6.63
C ARG A 260 3.52 -12.95 -5.23
N THR A 261 3.11 -14.21 -5.20
CA THR A 261 2.64 -14.88 -3.99
C THR A 261 3.74 -15.19 -2.98
N TYR A 262 5.01 -15.25 -3.40
CA TYR A 262 6.15 -15.46 -2.50
C TYR A 262 6.44 -14.20 -1.70
N ASP A 263 6.51 -13.04 -2.36
CA ASP A 263 6.71 -11.75 -1.67
C ASP A 263 5.54 -11.43 -0.73
N ALA A 264 4.31 -11.65 -1.21
CA ALA A 264 3.12 -11.51 -0.37
C ALA A 264 3.20 -12.43 0.85
N GLY A 265 3.65 -13.68 0.68
CA GLY A 265 3.85 -14.66 1.75
C GLY A 265 4.76 -14.14 2.86
N ILE A 266 5.91 -13.55 2.50
CA ILE A 266 6.86 -12.98 3.48
C ILE A 266 6.22 -11.85 4.30
N ARG A 267 5.45 -10.96 3.67
CA ARG A 267 4.74 -9.88 4.37
C ARG A 267 3.62 -10.40 5.25
N LEU A 268 2.87 -11.38 4.73
CA LEU A 268 1.77 -12.03 5.44
C LEU A 268 2.25 -12.72 6.71
N GLU A 269 3.40 -13.41 6.69
CA GLU A 269 3.98 -14.04 7.88
C GLU A 269 4.19 -13.02 9.01
N LYS A 270 4.72 -11.83 8.68
CA LYS A 270 4.92 -10.76 9.66
C LYS A 270 3.60 -10.25 10.23
N LEU A 271 2.61 -9.95 9.38
CA LEU A 271 1.32 -9.46 9.86
C LEU A 271 0.53 -10.50 10.65
N LEU A 272 0.52 -11.75 10.20
CA LEU A 272 -0.21 -12.85 10.86
C LEU A 272 0.40 -13.25 12.20
N SER A 273 1.64 -12.84 12.50
CA SER A 273 2.20 -12.98 13.85
C SER A 273 1.42 -12.17 14.91
N HIS A 274 0.74 -11.09 14.50
CA HIS A 274 -0.09 -10.24 15.36
C HIS A 274 -1.59 -10.33 15.03
N PHE A 275 -1.95 -10.17 13.76
CA PHE A 275 -3.33 -10.17 13.26
C PHE A 275 -3.83 -11.59 12.90
N THR A 276 -3.72 -12.51 13.86
CA THR A 276 -3.94 -13.97 13.65
C THR A 276 -5.32 -14.35 13.12
N GLU A 277 -6.35 -13.53 13.36
CA GLU A 277 -7.75 -13.80 12.97
C GLU A 277 -8.23 -12.95 11.78
N ASN A 278 -7.36 -12.17 11.13
CA ASN A 278 -7.77 -11.33 10.01
C ASN A 278 -8.13 -12.18 8.78
N ALA A 279 -9.41 -12.18 8.41
CA ALA A 279 -9.94 -13.01 7.34
C ALA A 279 -9.31 -12.76 5.96
N GLU A 280 -8.97 -11.51 5.64
CA GLU A 280 -8.33 -11.16 4.36
C GLU A 280 -6.90 -11.68 4.31
N LEU A 281 -6.10 -11.45 5.37
CA LEU A 281 -4.73 -11.96 5.46
C LEU A 281 -4.68 -13.49 5.41
N LEU A 282 -5.60 -14.16 6.12
CA LEU A 282 -5.71 -15.63 6.11
C LEU A 282 -6.06 -16.16 4.72
N ASN A 283 -6.95 -15.49 3.99
CA ASN A 283 -7.30 -15.86 2.62
C ASN A 283 -6.09 -15.70 1.67
N PHE A 284 -5.38 -14.58 1.74
CA PHE A 284 -4.16 -14.40 0.94
C PHE A 284 -3.07 -15.43 1.31
N LYS A 285 -2.91 -15.74 2.60
CA LYS A 285 -1.96 -16.77 3.05
C LYS A 285 -2.29 -18.14 2.48
N ALA A 286 -3.57 -18.53 2.44
CA ALA A 286 -4.00 -19.80 1.85
C ALA A 286 -3.66 -19.88 0.35
N ILE A 287 -3.92 -18.79 -0.40
CA ILE A 287 -3.57 -18.71 -1.82
C ILE A 287 -2.05 -18.78 -2.01
N SER A 288 -1.28 -18.04 -1.20
CA SER A 288 0.18 -18.07 -1.24
C SER A 288 0.73 -19.47 -0.93
N ASP A 289 0.19 -20.17 0.07
CA ASP A 289 0.64 -21.52 0.44
C ASP A 289 0.31 -22.57 -0.61
N GLU A 290 -0.80 -22.41 -1.34
CA GLU A 290 -1.16 -23.32 -2.45
C GLU A 290 -0.23 -23.14 -3.66
N ARG A 291 0.17 -21.90 -3.95
CA ARG A 291 0.94 -21.55 -5.16
C ARG A 291 2.44 -21.57 -4.95
N ASN A 292 2.92 -21.24 -3.75
CA ASN A 292 4.34 -21.19 -3.45
C ASN A 292 4.90 -22.60 -3.29
N PRO A 293 5.93 -22.99 -4.05
CA PRO A 293 6.57 -24.28 -3.85
C PRO A 293 7.37 -24.29 -2.54
N ASP A 294 7.40 -25.44 -1.84
CA ASP A 294 8.17 -25.65 -0.61
C ASP A 294 9.12 -26.85 -0.79
N PRO A 295 10.44 -26.73 -0.54
CA PRO A 295 11.14 -25.56 0.00
C PRO A 295 11.68 -24.59 -1.04
N ILE A 296 11.74 -23.31 -0.64
CA ILE A 296 12.49 -22.26 -1.33
C ILE A 296 13.93 -22.23 -0.80
N ILE A 297 14.89 -22.14 -1.71
CA ILE A 297 16.31 -21.96 -1.39
C ILE A 297 16.79 -20.60 -1.88
N THR A 298 17.90 -20.11 -1.32
CA THR A 298 18.62 -18.99 -1.89
C THR A 298 19.62 -19.49 -2.93
N TRP A 299 19.48 -19.03 -4.17
CA TRP A 299 20.40 -19.28 -5.27
C TRP A 299 21.48 -18.19 -5.31
N TRP A 300 22.75 -18.62 -5.32
CA TRP A 300 23.93 -17.75 -5.25
C TRP A 300 24.85 -17.85 -6.47
N ASP A 301 24.51 -18.70 -7.44
CA ASP A 301 25.29 -18.90 -8.65
C ASP A 301 24.78 -17.97 -9.79
N PRO A 302 25.56 -17.74 -10.85
CA PRO A 302 25.08 -16.99 -12.00
C PRO A 302 23.73 -17.51 -12.54
N VAL A 303 22.80 -16.59 -12.76
CA VAL A 303 21.47 -16.89 -13.30
C VAL A 303 21.55 -17.00 -14.82
N GLU A 304 20.91 -18.02 -15.39
CA GLU A 304 20.85 -18.19 -16.84
C GLU A 304 20.03 -17.06 -17.46
N HIS A 305 20.57 -16.42 -18.49
CA HIS A 305 19.83 -15.43 -19.29
C HIS A 305 19.80 -15.91 -20.73
N ILE A 306 18.60 -16.00 -21.31
CA ILE A 306 18.44 -16.26 -22.75
C ILE A 306 17.87 -15.03 -23.43
N ALA A 307 18.35 -14.76 -24.64
CA ALA A 307 17.87 -13.67 -25.46
C ALA A 307 17.23 -14.23 -26.72
N ILE A 308 16.06 -13.73 -27.06
CA ILE A 308 15.39 -14.01 -28.33
C ILE A 308 15.03 -12.70 -29.02
N LYS A 309 15.21 -12.68 -30.33
CA LYS A 309 14.64 -11.64 -31.19
C LYS A 309 13.16 -11.95 -31.45
N PRO A 310 12.38 -10.98 -31.95
CA PRO A 310 11.04 -11.23 -32.49
C PRO A 310 11.00 -12.46 -33.38
N ILE A 311 9.94 -13.25 -33.20
CA ILE A 311 9.76 -14.51 -33.90
C ILE A 311 9.23 -14.31 -35.32
N ILE A 312 9.50 -15.28 -36.18
CA ILE A 312 8.86 -15.42 -37.49
C ILE A 312 7.43 -15.90 -37.25
N ALA A 313 6.49 -15.00 -37.48
CA ALA A 313 5.04 -15.23 -37.42
C ALA A 313 4.47 -15.69 -38.77
N ASP A 314 5.12 -15.32 -39.87
CA ASP A 314 4.77 -15.71 -41.24
C ASP A 314 5.97 -16.37 -41.95
N PRO A 315 6.12 -17.71 -41.85
CA PRO A 315 7.23 -18.42 -42.47
C PRO A 315 7.21 -18.33 -44.00
N MET A 316 6.03 -18.18 -44.60
CA MET A 316 5.90 -18.08 -46.05
C MET A 316 6.48 -16.76 -46.57
N ARG A 317 6.28 -15.67 -45.83
CA ARG A 317 6.92 -14.38 -46.12
C ARG A 317 8.42 -14.41 -45.81
N ALA A 318 8.82 -14.99 -44.67
CA ALA A 318 10.23 -15.01 -44.26
C ALA A 318 11.15 -15.83 -45.17
N PHE A 319 10.61 -16.83 -45.86
CA PHE A 319 11.37 -17.80 -46.66
C PHE A 319 10.93 -17.82 -48.14
N ASP A 320 10.62 -16.66 -48.71
CA ASP A 320 10.14 -16.49 -50.09
C ASP A 320 11.26 -16.32 -51.14
N GLY A 321 12.53 -16.35 -50.71
CA GLY A 321 13.72 -16.19 -51.55
C GLY A 321 14.22 -14.76 -51.68
N ASP A 322 13.66 -13.80 -50.93
CA ASP A 322 14.09 -12.41 -50.96
C ASP A 322 15.47 -12.17 -50.31
N LYS A 323 15.86 -10.88 -50.24
CA LYS A 323 17.15 -10.47 -49.67
C LYS A 323 17.20 -10.54 -48.13
N TYR A 324 16.06 -10.70 -47.45
CA TYR A 324 15.95 -10.74 -45.99
C TYR A 324 15.95 -12.17 -45.45
N GLN A 325 15.54 -13.15 -46.25
CA GLN A 325 15.47 -14.58 -45.91
C GLN A 325 16.71 -15.09 -45.17
N ALA A 326 17.92 -14.82 -45.68
CA ALA A 326 19.14 -15.34 -45.07
C ALA A 326 19.37 -14.82 -43.64
N ALA A 327 19.01 -13.55 -43.38
CA ALA A 327 19.10 -12.98 -42.05
C ALA A 327 17.97 -13.49 -41.14
N ALA A 328 16.75 -13.61 -41.65
CA ALA A 328 15.61 -14.15 -40.93
C ALA A 328 15.88 -15.59 -40.47
N ASP A 329 16.34 -16.45 -41.38
CA ASP A 329 16.66 -17.84 -41.10
C ASP A 329 17.81 -17.99 -40.09
N ARG A 330 18.83 -17.12 -40.16
CA ARG A 330 19.96 -17.13 -39.23
C ARG A 330 19.58 -16.64 -37.83
N ASP A 331 18.88 -15.51 -37.75
CA ASP A 331 18.75 -14.75 -36.50
C ASP A 331 17.45 -14.99 -35.75
N LEU A 332 16.40 -15.47 -36.42
CA LEU A 332 15.05 -15.53 -35.84
C LEU A 332 14.60 -16.97 -35.60
N LEU A 333 13.70 -17.13 -34.64
CA LEU A 333 13.02 -18.37 -34.32
C LEU A 333 11.62 -18.38 -34.94
N LEU A 334 11.13 -19.54 -35.34
CA LEU A 334 9.73 -19.74 -35.65
C LEU A 334 8.91 -19.80 -34.35
N ALA A 335 7.62 -19.42 -34.41
CA ALA A 335 6.70 -19.48 -33.27
C ALA A 335 6.74 -20.85 -32.56
N ASP A 336 6.60 -21.94 -33.33
CA ASP A 336 6.60 -23.31 -32.81
C ASP A 336 7.96 -23.74 -32.26
N GLU A 337 9.08 -23.21 -32.79
CA GLU A 337 10.40 -23.48 -32.24
C GLU A 337 10.53 -22.84 -30.85
N PHE A 338 10.03 -21.61 -30.68
CA PHE A 338 10.03 -20.96 -29.38
C PHE A 338 9.16 -21.72 -28.36
N GLU A 339 7.96 -22.16 -28.74
CA GLU A 339 7.10 -22.99 -27.89
C GLU A 339 7.80 -24.29 -27.46
N ARG A 340 8.50 -24.96 -28.38
CA ARG A 340 9.31 -26.16 -28.06
C ARG A 340 10.49 -25.85 -27.15
N ILE A 341 11.10 -24.68 -27.28
CA ILE A 341 12.17 -24.22 -26.37
C ILE A 341 11.63 -24.07 -24.95
N LEU A 342 10.49 -23.39 -24.78
CA LEU A 342 9.84 -23.25 -23.46
C LEU A 342 9.54 -24.62 -22.84
N GLN A 343 8.96 -25.53 -23.62
CA GLN A 343 8.70 -26.91 -23.18
C GLN A 343 9.99 -27.62 -22.72
N LYS A 344 11.08 -27.50 -23.47
CA LYS A 344 12.36 -28.12 -23.10
C LYS A 344 13.02 -27.48 -21.88
N LEU A 345 12.92 -26.17 -21.73
CA LEU A 345 13.39 -25.47 -20.54
C LEU A 345 12.62 -25.95 -19.31
N TYR A 346 11.30 -26.06 -19.42
CA TYR A 346 10.43 -26.58 -18.35
C TYR A 346 10.77 -28.03 -17.98
N GLU A 347 10.88 -28.93 -18.95
CA GLU A 347 11.29 -30.33 -18.75
C GLU A 347 12.65 -30.43 -18.03
N ASN A 348 13.58 -29.53 -18.39
CA ASN A 348 14.91 -29.43 -17.81
C ASN A 348 14.94 -28.66 -16.48
N GLN A 349 13.79 -28.46 -15.84
CA GLN A 349 13.62 -27.84 -14.52
C GLN A 349 14.08 -26.38 -14.46
N TYR A 350 14.01 -25.62 -15.56
CA TYR A 350 14.13 -24.17 -15.47
C TYR A 350 12.85 -23.53 -14.93
N VAL A 351 12.99 -22.38 -14.29
CA VAL A 351 11.90 -21.54 -13.80
C VAL A 351 12.25 -20.08 -14.08
N LEU A 352 11.27 -19.30 -14.50
CA LEU A 352 11.43 -17.88 -14.73
C LEU A 352 11.59 -17.14 -13.41
N VAL A 353 12.51 -16.19 -13.40
CA VAL A 353 12.70 -15.22 -12.33
C VAL A 353 12.86 -13.84 -12.94
N ASP A 354 12.51 -12.80 -12.18
CA ASP A 354 12.65 -11.41 -12.63
C ASP A 354 14.12 -11.03 -12.78
N SER A 355 14.41 -10.23 -13.81
CA SER A 355 15.77 -9.80 -14.18
C SER A 355 16.43 -8.88 -13.14
N ASP A 356 15.65 -8.22 -12.28
CA ASP A 356 16.15 -7.36 -11.21
C ASP A 356 16.22 -8.07 -9.85
N SER A 357 15.72 -9.30 -9.72
CA SER A 357 15.61 -10.03 -8.45
C SER A 357 16.96 -10.26 -7.74
N PHE A 358 18.07 -10.29 -8.47
CA PHE A 358 19.44 -10.47 -7.96
C PHE A 358 20.24 -9.15 -7.89
N VAL A 359 19.61 -8.00 -8.11
CA VAL A 359 20.27 -6.68 -8.11
C VAL A 359 19.67 -5.79 -7.02
N SER A 360 20.50 -5.34 -6.08
CA SER A 360 20.07 -4.38 -5.06
C SER A 360 19.78 -3.00 -5.65
N GLN A 361 19.11 -2.14 -4.87
CA GLN A 361 18.86 -0.74 -5.25
C GLN A 361 20.16 0.06 -5.53
N ASP A 362 21.29 -0.36 -4.96
CA ASP A 362 22.61 0.25 -5.16
C ASP A 362 23.43 -0.43 -6.28
N GLY A 363 22.80 -1.33 -7.06
CA GLY A 363 23.47 -2.06 -8.13
C GLY A 363 24.45 -3.13 -7.63
N LYS A 364 24.10 -3.83 -6.55
CA LYS A 364 24.92 -4.94 -6.00
C LYS A 364 24.28 -6.30 -6.21
N LEU A 365 25.10 -7.32 -6.49
CA LEU A 365 24.66 -8.71 -6.54
C LEU A 365 24.07 -9.17 -5.19
N MET A 366 22.93 -9.86 -5.26
CA MET A 366 22.27 -10.53 -4.15
C MET A 366 21.85 -11.94 -4.56
N GLY A 367 21.67 -12.82 -3.57
CA GLY A 367 21.07 -14.14 -3.83
C GLY A 367 19.56 -14.01 -4.09
N ILE A 368 19.01 -14.95 -4.86
CA ILE A 368 17.58 -14.94 -5.23
C ILE A 368 16.85 -16.11 -4.62
N ALA A 369 15.57 -15.90 -4.30
CA ALA A 369 14.68 -17.00 -3.96
C ALA A 369 14.47 -17.88 -5.20
N CYS A 370 14.61 -19.19 -5.04
CA CYS A 370 14.42 -20.16 -6.10
C CYS A 370 13.77 -21.43 -5.51
N PRO A 371 12.75 -22.00 -6.15
CA PRO A 371 12.20 -23.30 -5.76
C PRO A 371 13.28 -24.39 -5.79
N ARG A 372 13.35 -25.19 -4.72
CA ARG A 372 14.35 -26.27 -4.66
C ARG A 372 14.17 -27.25 -5.82
N GLY A 373 15.27 -27.52 -6.52
CA GLY A 373 15.29 -28.44 -7.67
C GLY A 373 15.02 -27.76 -9.01
N LYS A 374 14.58 -26.50 -9.02
CA LYS A 374 14.52 -25.68 -10.23
C LYS A 374 15.82 -24.89 -10.42
N LYS A 375 16.04 -24.39 -11.63
CA LYS A 375 17.15 -23.51 -12.03
C LYS A 375 16.59 -22.17 -12.50
N PRO A 376 17.03 -21.04 -11.94
CA PRO A 376 16.51 -19.74 -12.32
C PRO A 376 16.94 -19.35 -13.74
N LEU A 377 16.02 -18.76 -14.48
CA LEU A 377 16.19 -18.31 -15.86
C LEU A 377 15.54 -16.94 -16.04
N VAL A 378 16.26 -16.02 -16.69
CA VAL A 378 15.72 -14.76 -17.20
C VAL A 378 15.55 -14.89 -18.70
N LEU A 379 14.37 -14.55 -19.21
CA LEU A 379 14.05 -14.52 -20.63
C LEU A 379 13.97 -13.08 -21.12
N VAL A 380 14.81 -12.75 -22.10
CA VAL A 380 14.90 -11.40 -22.65
C VAL A 380 14.40 -11.39 -24.09
N LEU A 381 13.38 -10.59 -24.37
CA LEU A 381 12.96 -10.21 -25.71
C LEU A 381 13.77 -8.99 -26.13
N GLU A 382 14.73 -9.17 -27.03
CA GLU A 382 15.62 -8.11 -27.46
C GLU A 382 15.32 -7.60 -28.87
N ASP A 383 15.94 -6.47 -29.23
CA ASP A 383 15.69 -5.78 -30.49
C ASP A 383 14.18 -5.57 -30.72
N PHE A 384 13.41 -5.15 -29.72
CA PHE A 384 11.97 -4.99 -29.90
C PHE A 384 11.64 -3.65 -30.59
N TYR A 385 11.37 -3.69 -31.90
CA TYR A 385 10.93 -2.54 -32.70
C TYR A 385 10.23 -2.99 -34.00
N GLY A 386 9.33 -2.15 -34.50
CA GLY A 386 8.69 -2.33 -35.80
C GLY A 386 9.42 -1.63 -36.92
N SER A 387 9.63 -2.29 -38.05
CA SER A 387 10.00 -1.63 -39.29
C SER A 387 9.62 -2.39 -40.56
N PHE A 388 9.54 -1.69 -41.70
CA PHE A 388 9.17 -2.30 -42.97
C PHE A 388 10.13 -3.40 -43.44
N PRO A 389 11.46 -3.21 -43.43
CA PRO A 389 12.40 -4.29 -43.75
C PRO A 389 12.25 -5.50 -42.83
N ARG A 390 11.89 -5.27 -41.57
CA ARG A 390 11.69 -6.35 -40.63
C ARG A 390 10.42 -7.13 -40.91
N ALA A 391 9.34 -6.44 -41.31
CA ALA A 391 8.09 -7.09 -41.70
C ALA A 391 8.29 -8.09 -42.85
N GLU A 392 9.21 -7.83 -43.78
CA GLU A 392 9.59 -8.79 -44.83
C GLU A 392 10.27 -10.05 -44.28
N SER A 393 10.88 -10.00 -43.10
CA SER A 393 11.38 -11.20 -42.40
C SER A 393 10.27 -12.03 -41.74
N GLY A 394 8.99 -11.77 -42.07
CA GLY A 394 7.83 -12.49 -41.56
C GLY A 394 7.54 -12.26 -40.07
N VAL A 395 8.10 -11.22 -39.45
CA VAL A 395 7.82 -10.89 -38.04
C VAL A 395 6.65 -9.91 -37.93
N ALA A 396 5.96 -9.92 -36.79
CA ALA A 396 4.96 -8.90 -36.48
C ALA A 396 5.57 -7.49 -36.56
N PHE A 397 4.87 -6.56 -37.22
CA PHE A 397 5.29 -5.17 -37.30
C PHE A 397 5.25 -4.50 -35.92
N GLY A 398 4.27 -4.85 -35.09
CA GLY A 398 4.10 -4.28 -33.75
C GLY A 398 3.13 -5.07 -32.90
N LEU A 399 2.77 -4.48 -31.77
CA LEU A 399 1.76 -5.01 -30.85
C LEU A 399 0.46 -4.21 -30.94
N ASP A 400 -0.64 -4.87 -30.62
CA ASP A 400 -1.94 -4.27 -30.41
C ASP A 400 -2.67 -5.00 -29.28
N LEU A 401 -3.85 -4.52 -28.88
CA LEU A 401 -4.72 -5.23 -27.95
C LEU A 401 -5.88 -5.86 -28.71
N ASN A 402 -6.20 -7.12 -28.40
CA ASN A 402 -7.42 -7.75 -28.90
C ASN A 402 -8.66 -7.28 -28.11
N ASP A 403 -9.84 -7.77 -28.50
CA ASP A 403 -11.12 -7.42 -27.85
C ASP A 403 -11.20 -7.84 -26.36
N GLU A 404 -10.33 -8.77 -25.94
CA GLU A 404 -10.22 -9.25 -24.55
C GLU A 404 -9.19 -8.47 -23.73
N GLY A 405 -8.48 -7.51 -24.36
CA GLY A 405 -7.43 -6.71 -23.72
C GLY A 405 -6.09 -7.43 -23.62
N GLU A 406 -5.90 -8.54 -24.33
CA GLU A 406 -4.64 -9.28 -24.38
C GLU A 406 -3.69 -8.69 -25.43
N THR A 407 -2.39 -8.77 -25.17
CA THR A 407 -1.36 -8.32 -26.09
C THR A 407 -1.21 -9.29 -27.26
N VAL A 408 -1.39 -8.79 -28.48
CA VAL A 408 -1.25 -9.55 -29.73
C VAL A 408 -0.19 -8.93 -30.63
N GLY A 409 0.48 -9.76 -31.44
CA GLY A 409 1.30 -9.26 -32.53
C GLY A 409 0.43 -8.98 -33.75
N PHE A 410 0.76 -7.94 -34.53
CA PHE A 410 0.11 -7.70 -35.83
C PHE A 410 1.10 -7.73 -36.99
N LEU A 411 0.73 -8.47 -38.03
CA LEU A 411 1.40 -8.44 -39.33
C LEU A 411 0.76 -7.35 -40.19
N LEU A 412 1.60 -6.56 -40.86
CA LEU A 412 1.17 -5.51 -41.78
C LEU A 412 1.18 -6.06 -43.20
N GLU A 413 0.01 -6.06 -43.83
CA GLU A 413 -0.20 -6.46 -45.22
C GLU A 413 0.09 -5.28 -46.16
N GLU A 414 0.38 -5.55 -47.45
CA GLU A 414 0.71 -4.52 -48.45
C GLU A 414 -0.39 -3.46 -48.62
N ASP A 415 -1.66 -3.85 -48.45
CA ASP A 415 -2.82 -2.97 -48.54
C ASP A 415 -3.11 -2.18 -47.25
N GLY A 416 -2.22 -2.29 -46.25
CA GLY A 416 -2.33 -1.62 -44.96
C GLY A 416 -3.25 -2.31 -43.95
N ARG A 417 -3.84 -3.47 -44.27
CA ARG A 417 -4.57 -4.27 -43.28
C ARG A 417 -3.63 -4.87 -42.25
N LYS A 418 -4.14 -5.02 -41.03
CA LYS A 418 -3.47 -5.73 -39.93
C LYS A 418 -4.07 -7.11 -39.76
N ARG A 419 -3.24 -8.15 -39.75
CA ARG A 419 -3.62 -9.50 -39.29
C ARG A 419 -3.05 -9.71 -37.90
N MET A 420 -3.89 -10.02 -36.92
CA MET A 420 -3.54 -10.06 -35.50
C MET A 420 -3.67 -11.47 -34.92
N ASP A 421 -2.73 -11.87 -34.08
CA ASP A 421 -2.76 -13.13 -33.33
C ASP A 421 -1.82 -13.08 -32.12
N ARG A 422 -2.15 -13.76 -31.02
CA ARG A 422 -1.26 -13.90 -29.84
C ARG A 422 0.03 -14.63 -30.23
N ARG A 423 -0.04 -15.62 -31.13
CA ARG A 423 1.11 -16.42 -31.60
C ARG A 423 2.04 -15.67 -32.54
N TYR A 424 1.70 -14.47 -32.98
CA TYR A 424 2.61 -13.66 -33.82
C TYR A 424 3.72 -12.96 -33.02
N THR A 425 3.71 -13.08 -31.69
CA THR A 425 4.72 -12.52 -30.82
C THR A 425 5.16 -13.54 -29.77
N ALA A 426 6.43 -13.46 -29.37
CA ALA A 426 6.95 -14.26 -28.25
C ALA A 426 6.25 -13.94 -26.92
N ILE A 427 5.65 -12.75 -26.80
CA ILE A 427 4.89 -12.33 -25.62
C ILE A 427 3.68 -13.27 -25.41
N GLY A 428 2.81 -13.36 -26.42
CA GLY A 428 1.61 -14.20 -26.35
C GLY A 428 1.93 -15.68 -26.23
N ILE A 429 2.98 -16.17 -26.88
CA ILE A 429 3.43 -17.57 -26.73
C ILE A 429 3.91 -17.85 -25.29
N LEU A 430 4.67 -16.92 -24.69
CA LEU A 430 5.15 -17.09 -23.32
C LEU A 430 4.00 -17.04 -22.32
N GLU A 431 3.09 -16.08 -22.47
CA GLU A 431 1.91 -15.96 -21.61
C GLU A 431 1.04 -17.21 -21.66
N GLU A 432 0.73 -17.71 -22.87
CA GLU A 432 -0.04 -18.95 -23.05
C GLU A 432 0.69 -20.16 -22.41
N PHE A 433 2.02 -20.18 -22.46
CA PHE A 433 2.81 -21.23 -21.81
C PHE A 433 2.72 -21.15 -20.29
N ILE A 434 2.82 -19.95 -19.70
CA ILE A 434 2.69 -19.73 -18.25
C ILE A 434 1.26 -20.06 -17.78
N GLU A 435 0.23 -19.69 -18.54
CA GLU A 435 -1.17 -20.05 -18.26
C GLU A 435 -1.37 -21.57 -18.14
N LYS A 436 -0.65 -22.36 -18.97
CA LYS A 436 -0.68 -23.83 -18.94
C LYS A 436 0.27 -24.44 -17.90
N HIS A 437 1.35 -23.75 -17.56
CA HIS A 437 2.43 -24.20 -16.67
C HIS A 437 2.75 -23.11 -15.63
N PRO A 438 1.87 -22.83 -14.67
CA PRO A 438 2.08 -21.74 -13.71
C PRO A 438 3.33 -21.95 -12.85
N ASP A 439 3.77 -23.19 -12.62
CA ASP A 439 5.02 -23.49 -11.89
C ASP A 439 6.31 -23.23 -12.70
N PHE A 440 6.20 -22.82 -13.96
CA PHE A 440 7.31 -22.27 -14.75
C PHE A 440 7.59 -20.80 -14.42
N SER A 441 6.62 -20.08 -13.85
CA SER A 441 6.74 -18.69 -13.41
C SER A 441 6.89 -18.64 -11.90
N PHE A 442 8.07 -18.26 -11.39
CA PHE A 442 8.23 -18.09 -9.95
C PHE A 442 7.85 -16.65 -9.54
N ASN A 443 6.99 -16.53 -8.52
CA ASN A 443 6.56 -15.24 -7.97
C ASN A 443 5.98 -14.29 -9.04
N GLY A 444 5.26 -14.83 -10.02
CA GLY A 444 4.66 -14.05 -11.12
C GLY A 444 5.63 -13.62 -12.21
N ALA A 445 6.90 -14.04 -12.17
CA ALA A 445 7.92 -13.65 -13.14
C ALA A 445 7.54 -14.04 -14.59
N THR A 446 7.78 -13.13 -15.52
CA THR A 446 7.60 -13.38 -16.96
C THR A 446 8.92 -13.20 -17.71
N GLY A 447 9.01 -12.23 -18.61
CA GLY A 447 10.21 -11.88 -19.33
C GLY A 447 10.48 -10.38 -19.32
N THR A 448 11.61 -10.01 -19.92
CA THR A 448 12.07 -8.63 -20.01
C THR A 448 12.10 -8.19 -21.47
N ILE A 449 11.53 -7.03 -21.79
CA ILE A 449 11.48 -6.47 -23.14
C ILE A 449 12.52 -5.34 -23.26
N ALA A 450 13.57 -5.56 -24.03
CA ALA A 450 14.56 -4.55 -24.35
C ALA A 450 14.10 -3.69 -25.54
N LEU A 451 13.61 -2.48 -25.22
CA LEU A 451 13.00 -1.55 -26.16
C LEU A 451 14.05 -0.80 -26.98
N VAL A 452 13.79 -0.64 -28.29
CA VAL A 452 14.56 0.23 -29.17
C VAL A 452 13.67 1.40 -29.63
N GLY A 453 14.10 2.64 -29.35
CA GLY A 453 13.25 3.82 -29.49
C GLY A 453 13.20 4.46 -30.89
N GLN A 454 14.14 4.18 -31.79
CA GLN A 454 14.31 4.97 -33.02
C GLN A 454 13.14 4.92 -34.01
N TYR A 455 12.28 3.90 -33.94
CA TYR A 455 11.12 3.72 -34.82
C TYR A 455 9.76 3.81 -34.09
N GLY A 456 9.76 4.25 -32.83
CA GLY A 456 8.57 4.23 -31.98
C GLY A 456 8.67 3.19 -30.87
N LEU A 457 7.54 2.99 -30.18
CA LEU A 457 7.42 2.04 -29.09
C LEU A 457 6.40 0.97 -29.48
N LEU A 458 6.78 -0.30 -29.32
CA LEU A 458 5.91 -1.45 -29.59
C LEU A 458 5.27 -1.47 -31.00
N GLY A 459 5.94 -0.85 -31.98
CA GLY A 459 5.45 -0.73 -33.37
C GLY A 459 4.70 0.56 -33.68
N HIS A 460 4.62 1.50 -32.73
CA HIS A 460 3.88 2.76 -32.88
C HIS A 460 4.82 3.97 -32.73
N PRO A 461 5.06 4.76 -33.80
CA PRO A 461 5.76 6.03 -33.69
C PRO A 461 4.98 7.02 -32.82
N VAL A 462 5.59 7.54 -31.75
CA VAL A 462 4.94 8.50 -30.84
C VAL A 462 5.29 9.96 -31.16
N ALA A 463 6.18 10.16 -32.13
CA ALA A 463 6.64 11.44 -32.65
C ALA A 463 7.04 11.35 -34.13
N ASP A 464 7.09 12.51 -34.78
CA ASP A 464 7.45 12.67 -36.19
C ASP A 464 8.87 12.18 -36.51
N VAL A 465 9.84 12.44 -35.63
CA VAL A 465 11.23 11.99 -35.82
C VAL A 465 11.35 10.47 -35.98
N GLN A 466 10.53 9.70 -35.26
CA GLN A 466 10.52 8.24 -35.34
C GLN A 466 9.85 7.74 -36.62
N GLU A 467 8.72 8.36 -37.02
CA GLU A 467 8.04 8.03 -38.27
C GLU A 467 8.93 8.37 -39.47
N LEU A 468 9.60 9.53 -39.46
CA LEU A 468 10.54 9.92 -40.51
C LEU A 468 11.72 8.96 -40.61
N ALA A 469 12.24 8.46 -39.48
CA ALA A 469 13.30 7.46 -39.48
C ALA A 469 12.83 6.13 -40.10
N LEU A 470 11.62 5.69 -39.75
CA LEU A 470 10.99 4.50 -40.30
C LEU A 470 10.77 4.60 -41.82
N LEU A 471 10.18 5.71 -42.29
CA LEU A 471 9.93 5.95 -43.72
C LEU A 471 11.21 6.05 -44.52
N ARG A 472 12.26 6.64 -43.93
CA ARG A 472 13.57 6.70 -44.53
C ARG A 472 14.17 5.30 -44.70
N GLU A 473 14.08 4.45 -43.68
CA GLU A 473 14.56 3.06 -43.76
C GLU A 473 13.84 2.29 -44.87
N ALA A 474 12.50 2.40 -44.95
CA ALA A 474 11.72 1.76 -46.01
C ALA A 474 12.15 2.21 -47.41
N LYS A 475 12.37 3.52 -47.59
CA LYS A 475 12.84 4.09 -48.85
C LYS A 475 14.25 3.61 -49.22
N GLU A 476 15.18 3.59 -48.26
CA GLU A 476 16.55 3.08 -48.46
C GLU A 476 16.54 1.58 -48.79
N ALA A 477 15.56 0.85 -48.27
CA ALA A 477 15.32 -0.56 -48.55
C ALA A 477 14.56 -0.83 -49.86
N GLU A 478 14.07 0.21 -50.54
CA GLU A 478 13.21 0.12 -51.74
C GLU A 478 11.88 -0.61 -51.50
N LEU A 479 11.31 -0.47 -50.31
CA LEU A 479 10.04 -1.09 -49.93
C LEU A 479 8.86 -0.13 -50.09
N ALA A 480 7.72 -0.69 -50.50
CA ALA A 480 6.46 0.04 -50.53
C ALA A 480 5.97 0.31 -49.11
N VAL A 481 5.43 1.51 -48.91
CA VAL A 481 4.75 1.92 -47.68
C VAL A 481 3.27 2.07 -48.02
N PRO A 482 2.33 1.54 -47.22
CA PRO A 482 0.91 1.72 -47.46
C PRO A 482 0.53 3.20 -47.58
N ASP A 483 -0.31 3.57 -48.56
CA ASP A 483 -0.69 4.96 -48.82
C ASP A 483 -1.33 5.66 -47.60
N ASN A 484 -1.91 4.87 -46.68
CA ASN A 484 -2.55 5.31 -45.45
C ASN A 484 -1.64 5.25 -44.20
N TRP A 485 -0.32 5.06 -44.35
CA TRP A 485 0.61 4.86 -43.24
C TRP A 485 0.83 6.10 -42.33
N GLN A 486 0.20 7.23 -42.60
CA GLN A 486 0.40 8.43 -41.77
C GLN A 486 -0.11 8.23 -40.34
N GLY A 487 0.82 8.23 -39.37
CA GLY A 487 0.51 8.00 -37.97
C GLY A 487 -0.16 9.19 -37.30
N ASP A 488 -1.26 8.94 -36.59
CA ASP A 488 -1.76 9.88 -35.59
C ASP A 488 -0.99 9.65 -34.28
N TYR A 489 -0.02 10.53 -33.99
CA TYR A 489 0.82 10.36 -32.81
C TYR A 489 0.03 10.43 -31.49
N ALA A 490 -1.13 11.10 -31.45
CA ALA A 490 -1.95 11.12 -30.24
C ALA A 490 -2.60 9.74 -30.01
N VAL A 491 -3.10 9.11 -31.06
CA VAL A 491 -3.63 7.74 -31.03
C VAL A 491 -2.52 6.74 -30.71
N ASN A 492 -1.34 6.89 -31.31
CA ASN A 492 -0.19 6.01 -31.04
C ASN A 492 0.26 6.11 -29.58
N ARG A 493 0.34 7.31 -29.01
CA ARG A 493 0.67 7.49 -27.58
C ARG A 493 -0.34 6.82 -26.65
N GLU A 494 -1.62 6.91 -26.97
CA GLU A 494 -2.67 6.25 -26.20
C GLU A 494 -2.59 4.73 -26.31
N THR A 495 -2.33 4.22 -27.51
CA THR A 495 -2.14 2.78 -27.77
C THR A 495 -0.94 2.24 -27.00
N VAL A 496 0.20 2.95 -27.04
CA VAL A 496 1.40 2.60 -26.29
C VAL A 496 1.12 2.54 -24.79
N LYS A 497 0.42 3.52 -24.23
CA LYS A 497 0.07 3.51 -22.79
C LYS A 497 -0.72 2.25 -22.41
N LYS A 498 -1.77 1.93 -23.18
CA LYS A 498 -2.61 0.75 -22.91
C LYS A 498 -1.83 -0.56 -23.05
N LEU A 499 -0.92 -0.64 -24.03
CA LEU A 499 -0.04 -1.80 -24.17
C LEU A 499 0.92 -1.93 -22.98
N LEU A 500 1.52 -0.83 -22.52
CA LEU A 500 2.40 -0.86 -21.35
C LEU A 500 1.63 -1.24 -20.08
N GLU A 501 0.41 -0.75 -19.89
CA GLU A 501 -0.48 -1.16 -18.79
C GLU A 501 -0.84 -2.66 -18.86
N ALA A 502 -1.12 -3.19 -20.05
CA ALA A 502 -1.41 -4.62 -20.23
C ALA A 502 -0.18 -5.50 -19.96
N LEU A 503 1.00 -5.06 -20.37
CA LEU A 503 2.27 -5.72 -20.10
C LEU A 503 2.61 -5.69 -18.60
N GLU A 504 2.44 -4.54 -17.94
CA GLU A 504 2.66 -4.38 -16.48
C GLU A 504 1.72 -5.27 -15.67
N ALA A 505 0.43 -5.35 -16.05
CA ALA A 505 -0.56 -6.22 -15.40
C ALA A 505 -0.20 -7.72 -15.49
N LYS A 506 0.72 -8.07 -16.40
CA LYS A 506 1.26 -9.43 -16.57
C LYS A 506 2.73 -9.53 -16.14
N ASN A 507 3.23 -8.57 -15.35
CA ASN A 507 4.60 -8.53 -14.82
C ASN A 507 5.71 -8.52 -15.87
N TRP A 508 5.46 -8.00 -17.08
CA TRP A 508 6.54 -7.81 -18.03
C TRP A 508 7.47 -6.69 -17.57
N HIS A 509 8.77 -6.98 -17.55
CA HIS A 509 9.79 -5.98 -17.26
C HIS A 509 10.19 -5.24 -18.53
N LEU A 510 10.51 -3.96 -18.39
CA LEU A 510 11.00 -3.13 -19.49
C LEU A 510 12.46 -2.79 -19.26
N ALA A 511 13.24 -2.89 -20.34
CA ALA A 511 14.65 -2.59 -20.35
C ALA A 511 15.02 -1.76 -21.58
N SER A 512 16.22 -1.19 -21.55
CA SER A 512 16.76 -0.41 -22.67
C SER A 512 17.54 -1.32 -23.61
N GLY A 513 17.17 -1.30 -24.89
CA GLY A 513 17.99 -1.70 -26.03
C GLY A 513 18.65 -0.49 -26.69
N THR A 514 18.84 0.63 -25.98
CA THR A 514 19.25 1.95 -26.51
C THR A 514 18.21 2.57 -27.46
N TYR A 515 18.30 3.88 -27.71
CA TYR A 515 17.36 4.53 -28.63
C TYR A 515 17.63 4.10 -30.07
N GLY A 516 18.88 4.25 -30.52
CA GLY A 516 19.33 4.05 -31.90
C GLY A 516 19.90 2.66 -32.19
N ARG A 517 19.68 1.68 -31.30
CA ARG A 517 20.22 0.32 -31.42
C ARG A 517 21.74 0.33 -31.64
N LEU A 518 22.47 1.02 -30.77
CA LEU A 518 23.89 1.27 -30.96
C LEU A 518 24.75 0.01 -30.72
N SER A 519 25.73 -0.23 -31.60
CA SER A 519 26.85 -1.12 -31.29
C SER A 519 27.87 -0.37 -30.43
N LEU A 520 27.70 -0.50 -29.12
CA LEU A 520 28.33 0.34 -28.10
C LEU A 520 29.88 0.38 -28.12
N PRO A 521 30.60 -0.70 -28.46
CA PRO A 521 32.05 -0.68 -28.56
C PRO A 521 32.58 0.27 -29.63
N TYR A 522 31.85 0.46 -30.73
CA TYR A 522 32.36 1.17 -31.91
C TYR A 522 31.93 2.64 -31.99
N VAL A 523 31.01 3.08 -31.13
CA VAL A 523 30.56 4.48 -31.07
C VAL A 523 31.37 5.29 -30.06
N LYS A 524 31.35 6.63 -30.18
CA LYS A 524 32.01 7.52 -29.21
C LYS A 524 31.11 7.73 -27.99
N THR A 525 31.69 8.15 -26.87
CA THR A 525 30.92 8.52 -25.66
C THR A 525 29.90 9.63 -25.93
N ALA A 526 30.21 10.57 -26.82
CA ALA A 526 29.28 11.61 -27.25
C ALA A 526 28.09 11.08 -28.05
N ASP A 527 28.23 9.95 -28.75
CA ASP A 527 27.10 9.28 -29.41
C ASP A 527 26.20 8.60 -28.37
N ILE A 528 26.80 7.93 -27.38
CA ILE A 528 26.07 7.32 -26.26
C ILE A 528 25.29 8.37 -25.47
N ALA A 529 25.92 9.51 -25.14
CA ALA A 529 25.24 10.60 -24.42
C ALA A 529 24.05 11.17 -25.22
N ARG A 530 24.17 11.29 -26.55
CA ARG A 530 23.05 11.68 -27.41
C ARG A 530 21.93 10.64 -27.40
N ASP A 531 22.29 9.36 -27.45
CA ASP A 531 21.32 8.27 -27.42
C ASP A 531 20.54 8.21 -26.11
N LEU A 532 21.22 8.39 -24.97
CA LEU A 532 20.60 8.54 -23.65
C LEU A 532 19.62 9.72 -23.61
N ALA A 533 19.97 10.87 -24.21
CA ALA A 533 19.06 12.00 -24.30
C ALA A 533 17.83 11.70 -25.18
N MET A 534 17.98 10.88 -26.23
CA MET A 534 16.85 10.43 -27.04
C MET A 534 15.96 9.42 -26.29
N MET A 535 16.54 8.54 -25.48
CA MET A 535 15.78 7.67 -24.56
C MET A 535 14.95 8.51 -23.59
N GLU A 536 15.57 9.52 -22.94
CA GLU A 536 14.90 10.42 -22.02
C GLU A 536 13.74 11.19 -22.68
N MET A 537 13.93 11.63 -23.93
CA MET A 537 12.94 12.42 -24.64
C MET A 537 11.75 11.58 -25.15
N TRP A 538 11.99 10.36 -25.64
CA TRP A 538 10.99 9.63 -26.42
C TRP A 538 10.56 8.29 -25.83
N VAL A 539 11.27 7.76 -24.84
CA VAL A 539 10.97 6.45 -24.22
C VAL A 539 10.54 6.61 -22.77
N LEU A 540 11.36 7.26 -21.94
CA LEU A 540 11.12 7.39 -20.49
C LEU A 540 9.79 8.09 -20.11
N PRO A 541 9.21 9.02 -20.91
CA PRO A 541 7.89 9.59 -20.60
C PRO A 541 6.74 8.57 -20.56
N TYR A 542 6.95 7.38 -21.14
CA TYR A 542 5.97 6.30 -21.17
C TYR A 542 6.33 5.16 -20.21
N THR A 543 7.61 4.81 -20.12
CA THR A 543 8.06 3.64 -19.35
C THR A 543 8.44 3.97 -17.91
N GLY A 544 8.64 5.25 -17.59
CA GLY A 544 9.42 5.65 -16.41
C GLY A 544 10.90 5.25 -16.55
N PRO A 545 11.69 5.40 -15.47
CA PRO A 545 13.12 5.05 -15.47
C PRO A 545 13.36 3.57 -15.75
N LEU A 546 14.24 3.27 -16.71
CA LEU A 546 14.67 1.91 -17.03
C LEU A 546 15.96 1.59 -16.26
N LYS A 547 15.99 0.45 -15.55
CA LYS A 547 17.13 0.04 -14.71
C LYS A 547 18.08 -0.92 -15.41
N GLU A 548 17.70 -1.46 -16.55
CA GLU A 548 18.43 -2.51 -17.24
C GLU A 548 18.82 -2.10 -18.66
N LEU A 549 20.05 -2.40 -19.05
CA LEU A 549 20.58 -2.24 -20.39
C LEU A 549 20.93 -3.59 -20.98
N TYR A 550 20.22 -3.98 -22.04
CA TYR A 550 20.61 -5.10 -22.88
C TYR A 550 21.30 -4.55 -24.13
N CYS A 551 22.63 -4.63 -24.14
CA CYS A 551 23.45 -4.07 -25.22
C CYS A 551 23.03 -4.66 -26.57
N PRO A 552 22.67 -3.84 -27.57
CA PRO A 552 22.29 -4.31 -28.91
C PRO A 552 23.36 -5.18 -29.53
N PHE A 553 22.93 -6.17 -30.33
CA PHE A 553 23.81 -7.16 -30.97
C PHE A 553 24.67 -8.00 -30.00
N GLY A 554 24.45 -7.85 -28.69
CA GLY A 554 25.35 -8.36 -27.66
C GLY A 554 26.67 -7.60 -27.55
N ASP A 555 26.85 -6.52 -28.29
CA ASP A 555 28.08 -5.73 -28.35
C ASP A 555 28.21 -4.87 -27.09
N HIS A 556 28.92 -5.40 -26.09
CA HIS A 556 28.95 -4.86 -24.74
C HIS A 556 30.20 -4.01 -24.43
N VAL A 557 30.07 -3.14 -23.43
CA VAL A 557 31.11 -2.21 -22.99
C VAL A 557 31.68 -2.54 -21.61
N GLU A 558 31.51 -3.78 -21.15
CA GLU A 558 32.00 -4.26 -19.84
C GLU A 558 33.47 -3.87 -19.60
N GLN A 559 34.35 -4.13 -20.58
CA GLN A 559 35.78 -3.81 -20.48
C GLN A 559 36.11 -2.33 -20.76
N GLN A 560 35.13 -1.54 -21.20
CA GLN A 560 35.25 -0.11 -21.52
C GLN A 560 34.61 0.71 -20.39
N LYS A 561 35.24 0.72 -19.21
CA LYS A 561 34.71 1.32 -17.96
C LYS A 561 34.10 2.71 -18.12
N ALA A 562 34.72 3.59 -18.92
CA ALA A 562 34.19 4.93 -19.15
C ALA A 562 32.83 4.94 -19.87
N LYS A 563 32.59 4.00 -20.78
CA LYS A 563 31.30 3.85 -21.46
C LYS A 563 30.27 3.17 -20.57
N ALA A 564 30.66 2.08 -19.90
CA ALA A 564 29.78 1.40 -18.94
C ALA A 564 29.29 2.34 -17.82
N LYS A 565 30.17 3.24 -17.36
CA LYS A 565 29.85 4.25 -16.35
C LYS A 565 28.79 5.27 -16.81
N LEU A 566 28.72 5.60 -18.09
CA LEU A 566 27.67 6.50 -18.60
C LEU A 566 26.27 5.92 -18.37
N PHE A 567 26.13 4.60 -18.46
CA PHE A 567 24.86 3.93 -18.21
C PHE A 567 24.58 3.82 -16.71
N SER A 568 25.56 3.43 -15.88
CA SER A 568 25.33 3.41 -14.42
C SER A 568 24.96 4.80 -13.88
N ASP A 569 25.60 5.86 -14.38
CA ASP A 569 25.30 7.25 -14.00
C ASP A 569 23.90 7.70 -14.46
N ALA A 570 23.37 7.06 -15.50
CA ALA A 570 22.00 7.26 -15.99
C ALA A 570 20.96 6.36 -15.29
N GLY A 571 21.36 5.58 -14.28
CA GLY A 571 20.46 4.75 -13.48
C GLY A 571 20.34 3.29 -13.93
N TYR A 572 21.14 2.84 -14.89
CA TYR A 572 21.18 1.43 -15.32
C TYR A 572 21.97 0.58 -14.33
N LEU A 573 21.27 -0.13 -13.45
CA LEU A 573 21.79 -1.01 -12.40
C LEU A 573 22.17 -2.40 -12.92
N LEU A 574 21.63 -2.82 -14.06
CA LEU A 574 22.02 -4.06 -14.74
C LEU A 574 22.47 -3.74 -16.17
N GLN A 575 23.59 -4.31 -16.59
CA GLN A 575 24.10 -4.21 -17.96
C GLN A 575 24.39 -5.61 -18.52
N SER A 576 24.05 -5.85 -19.79
CA SER A 576 24.17 -7.18 -20.37
C SER A 576 24.67 -7.20 -21.81
N GLY A 577 25.53 -8.18 -22.11
CA GLY A 577 26.03 -8.53 -23.45
C GLY A 577 25.90 -10.02 -23.76
N TYR A 578 26.22 -10.42 -24.99
CA TYR A 578 26.18 -11.85 -25.34
C TYR A 578 27.31 -12.65 -24.67
N GLY A 579 26.98 -13.88 -24.28
CA GLY A 579 27.95 -14.88 -23.79
C GLY A 579 27.40 -16.30 -23.87
N ALA A 580 28.31 -17.28 -23.94
CA ALA A 580 27.97 -18.71 -24.08
C ALA A 580 27.67 -19.43 -22.74
N TRP A 581 27.90 -18.74 -21.62
CA TRP A 581 27.73 -19.29 -20.27
C TRP A 581 26.95 -18.30 -19.41
N ALA A 582 26.30 -18.79 -18.36
CA ALA A 582 25.85 -17.90 -17.29
C ALA A 582 27.08 -17.28 -16.62
N TYR A 583 27.12 -15.96 -16.59
CA TYR A 583 28.16 -15.18 -15.94
C TYR A 583 27.56 -13.90 -15.41
N TRP A 584 28.00 -13.54 -14.21
CA TRP A 584 27.73 -12.25 -13.63
C TRP A 584 28.95 -11.73 -12.89
N HIS A 585 29.02 -10.42 -12.69
CA HIS A 585 29.94 -9.87 -11.71
C HIS A 585 29.42 -8.52 -11.21
N ASN A 586 29.89 -8.15 -10.02
CA ASN A 586 29.60 -6.87 -9.43
C ASN A 586 30.59 -5.81 -9.92
N SER A 587 30.08 -4.68 -10.41
CA SER A 587 30.85 -3.51 -10.81
C SER A 587 30.53 -2.30 -9.92
N GLU A 588 31.15 -1.15 -10.18
CA GLU A 588 30.91 0.08 -9.41
C GLU A 588 29.54 0.68 -9.80
N GLY A 589 28.52 0.38 -8.98
CA GLY A 589 27.16 0.93 -9.14
C GLY A 589 26.26 0.16 -10.12
N TYR A 590 26.69 -1.00 -10.61
CA TYR A 590 25.87 -1.88 -11.45
C TYR A 590 26.36 -3.33 -11.41
N VAL A 591 25.46 -4.25 -11.78
CA VAL A 591 25.75 -5.66 -12.02
C VAL A 591 25.84 -5.90 -13.54
N TYR A 592 26.85 -6.66 -13.97
CA TYR A 592 26.92 -7.13 -15.33
C TYR A 592 26.49 -8.59 -15.42
N VAL A 593 25.73 -8.95 -16.45
CA VAL A 593 25.33 -10.34 -16.75
C VAL A 593 25.54 -10.67 -18.23
N SER A 594 25.95 -11.89 -18.55
CA SER A 594 25.91 -12.38 -19.92
C SER A 594 24.58 -13.04 -20.24
N ARG A 595 24.09 -12.86 -21.47
CA ARG A 595 22.93 -13.59 -22.00
C ARG A 595 23.30 -14.41 -23.22
N THR A 596 22.71 -15.59 -23.35
CA THR A 596 22.92 -16.46 -24.51
C THR A 596 21.84 -16.20 -25.55
N PHE A 597 22.26 -15.82 -26.76
CA PHE A 597 21.35 -15.61 -27.88
C PHE A 597 20.87 -16.94 -28.45
N VAL A 598 19.55 -17.10 -28.57
CA VAL A 598 18.90 -18.28 -29.15
C VAL A 598 18.31 -17.90 -30.50
N SER A 599 18.83 -18.50 -31.57
CA SER A 599 18.49 -18.16 -32.96
C SER A 599 18.40 -19.40 -33.84
N GLY A 600 17.90 -19.26 -35.07
CA GLY A 600 17.88 -20.35 -36.06
C GLY A 600 19.25 -20.95 -36.34
N ASP A 601 20.30 -20.12 -36.47
CA ASP A 601 21.68 -20.60 -36.57
C ASP A 601 22.15 -21.30 -35.30
N GLY A 602 21.79 -20.77 -34.12
CA GLY A 602 22.09 -21.40 -32.84
C GLY A 602 21.48 -22.80 -32.73
N LEU A 603 20.25 -22.99 -33.22
CA LEU A 603 19.61 -24.30 -33.24
C LEU A 603 20.31 -25.31 -34.17
N ARG A 604 20.86 -24.85 -35.31
CA ARG A 604 21.66 -25.68 -36.23
C ARG A 604 23.05 -26.00 -35.68
N HIS A 605 23.65 -25.05 -34.97
CA HIS A 605 25.02 -25.10 -34.48
C HIS A 605 25.07 -24.92 -32.96
N PRO A 606 24.43 -25.82 -32.18
CA PRO A 606 24.25 -25.61 -30.74
C PRO A 606 25.55 -25.54 -29.94
N GLY A 607 26.64 -26.12 -30.46
CA GLY A 607 27.97 -26.03 -29.84
C GLY A 607 28.57 -24.63 -29.87
N THR A 608 28.27 -23.81 -30.88
CA THR A 608 28.81 -22.45 -31.05
C THR A 608 28.33 -21.52 -29.94
N TYR A 609 27.04 -21.63 -29.59
CA TYR A 609 26.37 -20.82 -28.58
C TYR A 609 26.19 -21.56 -27.25
N ASN A 610 26.68 -22.81 -27.18
CA ASN A 610 26.56 -23.70 -26.04
C ASN A 610 25.11 -23.95 -25.58
N LEU A 611 24.16 -24.04 -26.53
CA LEU A 611 22.74 -24.25 -26.24
C LEU A 611 22.43 -25.63 -25.65
N ASN A 612 23.28 -26.64 -25.92
CA ASN A 612 23.09 -28.01 -25.43
C ASN A 612 23.05 -28.13 -23.90
N ARG A 613 23.56 -27.12 -23.16
CA ARG A 613 23.43 -27.09 -21.70
C ARG A 613 22.00 -26.74 -21.24
N LEU A 614 21.25 -26.03 -22.08
CA LEU A 614 19.88 -25.58 -21.81
C LEU A 614 18.86 -26.63 -22.26
N PHE A 615 18.99 -27.11 -23.50
CA PHE A 615 18.07 -28.06 -24.12
C PHE A 615 18.68 -28.74 -25.36
N ASP A 616 18.07 -29.86 -25.78
CA ASP A 616 18.39 -30.52 -27.06
C ASP A 616 17.78 -29.76 -28.23
N THR A 617 18.61 -29.18 -29.11
CA THR A 617 18.12 -28.40 -30.26
C THR A 617 17.58 -29.26 -31.39
N GLY A 618 17.93 -30.55 -31.44
CA GLY A 618 17.46 -31.47 -32.48
C GLY A 618 15.95 -31.71 -32.44
N GLY A 619 15.36 -31.73 -31.23
CA GLY A 619 13.91 -31.81 -31.03
C GLY A 619 13.16 -30.48 -31.16
N VAL A 620 13.87 -29.37 -31.32
CA VAL A 620 13.29 -28.02 -31.42
C VAL A 620 13.16 -27.61 -32.88
N ILE A 621 14.28 -27.61 -33.62
CA ILE A 621 14.39 -26.99 -34.94
C ILE A 621 13.39 -27.55 -35.97
N GLN A 622 12.70 -26.68 -36.68
CA GLN A 622 11.76 -27.04 -37.75
C GLN A 622 12.48 -27.07 -39.11
N ARG A 623 13.24 -28.14 -39.36
CA ARG A 623 14.04 -28.28 -40.59
C ARG A 623 13.21 -28.27 -41.88
N ASP A 624 11.97 -28.74 -41.83
CA ASP A 624 11.12 -28.85 -43.02
C ASP A 624 10.55 -27.50 -43.48
N LEU A 625 10.54 -26.49 -42.60
CA LEU A 625 10.07 -25.14 -42.92
C LEU A 625 11.22 -24.17 -43.22
N ARG A 626 12.46 -24.54 -42.91
CA ARG A 626 13.64 -23.70 -43.12
C ARG A 626 14.33 -24.05 -44.45
N PRO A 627 14.92 -23.06 -45.14
CA PRO A 627 15.72 -23.29 -46.36
C PRO A 627 16.95 -24.17 -46.17
#